data_AF-A0A0F9AC45-F1
#
_entry.id   AF-A0A0F9AC45-F1
#
_cell.length_a   1.000
_cell.length_b   1.000
_cell.length_c   1.000
_cell.angle_alpha   90.00
_cell.angle_beta   90.00
_cell.angle_gamma   90.00
#
_symmetry.space_group_name_H-M   'P 1'
#
loop_
_entity.id
_entity.type
_entity.pdbx_description
1 polymer ?
#
loop_
_entity_poly.entity_id
_entity_poly.type
_entity_poly.pdbx_seq_one_letter_code
_entity_poly.pdbx_strand_id
1 'polypeptide(L)' 'MTDIILRDAVPADAATILHFITELAVYEKEPDAVKTDEQAILNTLFS' A
#
# COMPACT_ATOMS: atom_id res chain seq x y z
N MET A 1 13.56 22.08 -0.70
CA MET A 1 13.76 20.95 -1.62
C MET A 1 13.32 19.70 -0.88
N THR A 2 12.33 19.00 -1.40
CA THR A 2 11.85 17.76 -0.79
C THR A 2 12.74 16.65 -1.33
N ASP A 3 13.67 16.14 -0.52
CA ASP A 3 14.47 14.98 -0.89
C ASP A 3 13.58 13.74 -0.88
N ILE A 4 13.27 13.23 -2.07
CA ILE A 4 12.54 11.97 -2.24
C ILE A 4 13.58 10.86 -2.29
N ILE A 5 13.58 10.02 -1.27
CA ILE A 5 14.48 8.86 -1.18
C ILE A 5 13.70 7.63 -1.63
N LEU A 6 14.09 7.05 -2.78
CA LEU A 6 13.64 5.72 -3.16
C LEU A 6 14.50 4.66 -2.47
N ARG A 7 13.85 3.69 -1.87
CA ARG A 7 14.46 2.53 -1.21
C ARG A 7 13.55 1.32 -1.40
N ASP A 8 14.09 0.13 -1.15
CA ASP A 8 13.29 -1.07 -1.09
C ASP A 8 12.25 -0.96 0.03
N ALA A 9 11.06 -1.49 -0.26
CA ALA A 9 9.99 -1.60 0.72
C ALA A 9 10.40 -2.61 1.81
N VAL A 10 9.98 -2.36 3.04
CA VAL A 10 10.12 -3.30 4.16
C VAL A 10 8.74 -3.64 4.73
N PRO A 11 8.59 -4.73 5.51
CA PRO A 11 7.31 -5.11 6.10
C PRO A 11 6.60 -3.98 6.86
N ALA A 12 7.36 -3.08 7.51
CA ALA A 12 6.80 -1.92 8.20
C ALA A 12 6.09 -0.91 7.27
N ASP A 13 6.37 -0.94 5.96
CA ASP A 13 5.72 -0.08 4.98
C ASP A 13 4.38 -0.64 4.47
N ALA A 14 4.00 -1.87 4.86
CA ALA A 14 2.78 -2.52 4.36
C ALA A 14 1.51 -1.69 4.66
N ALA A 15 1.43 -1.06 5.83
CA ALA A 15 0.33 -0.17 6.19
C ALA A 15 0.24 1.05 5.25
N THR A 16 1.39 1.66 4.92
CA THR A 16 1.48 2.80 4.01
C THR A 16 1.10 2.39 2.57
N ILE A 17 1.54 1.22 2.13
CA ILE A 17 1.18 0.68 0.80
C ILE A 17 -0.34 0.43 0.72
N LEU A 18 -0.93 -0.17 1.76
CA LEU A 18 -2.38 -0.38 1.84
C LEU A 18 -3.14 0.94 1.81
N HIS A 19 -2.64 1.95 2.53
CA HIS A 19 -3.23 3.28 2.53
C HIS A 19 -3.26 3.87 1.11
N PHE A 20 -2.15 3.82 0.36
CA PHE A 20 -2.12 4.32 -1.02
C PHE A 20 -3.02 3.53 -1.97
N ILE A 21 -3.09 2.21 -1.83
CA ILE A 21 -4.03 1.38 -2.62
C ILE A 21 -5.48 1.79 -2.33
N THR A 22 -5.78 2.05 -1.06
CA THR A 22 -7.13 2.45 -0.62
C THR A 22 -7.48 3.84 -1.14
N GLU A 23 -6.55 4.80 -1.04
CA GLU A 23 -6.77 6.14 -1.58
C GLU A 23 -6.95 6.12 -3.10
N LEU A 24 -6.21 5.28 -3.82
CA LEU A 24 -6.38 5.10 -5.26
C LEU A 24 -7.78 4.55 -5.60
N ALA A 25 -8.22 3.51 -4.88
CA ALA A 25 -9.54 2.93 -5.07
C ALA A 25 -10.67 3.93 -4.76
N VAL A 26 -10.50 4.76 -3.73
CA VAL A 26 -11.43 5.85 -3.40
C VAL A 26 -11.44 6.91 -4.52
N TYR A 27 -10.27 7.27 -5.05
CA TYR A 27 -10.14 8.22 -6.15
C TYR A 27 -10.83 7.72 -7.44
N GLU A 28 -10.69 6.42 -7.74
CA GLU A 28 -11.33 5.75 -8.88
C GLU A 28 -12.83 5.50 -8.67
N LYS A 29 -13.37 5.82 -7.47
CA LYS A 29 -14.76 5.58 -7.05
C LYS A 29 -15.13 4.10 -6.97
N GLU A 30 -14.15 3.24 -6.73
CA GLU A 30 -14.31 1.79 -6.56
C GLU A 30 -13.71 1.34 -5.21
N PRO A 31 -14.20 1.83 -4.06
CA PRO A 31 -13.66 1.45 -2.74
C PRO A 31 -13.76 -0.06 -2.47
N ASP A 32 -14.73 -0.75 -3.07
CA ASP A 32 -14.92 -2.20 -2.97
C ASP A 32 -13.86 -3.03 -3.73
N ALA A 33 -13.02 -2.38 -4.56
CA ALA A 33 -11.90 -3.02 -5.23
C ALA A 33 -10.75 -3.36 -4.26
N VAL A 34 -10.71 -2.70 -3.10
CA VAL A 34 -9.73 -3.00 -2.04
C VAL A 34 -10.15 -4.28 -1.33
N LYS A 35 -9.60 -5.42 -1.79
CA LYS A 35 -9.83 -6.74 -1.19
C LYS A 35 -8.65 -7.25 -0.38
N THR A 36 -7.70 -6.37 -0.06
CA THR A 36 -6.43 -6.72 0.57
C THR A 36 -6.33 -6.02 1.92
N ASP A 37 -5.82 -6.76 2.93
CA ASP A 37 -5.54 -6.26 4.27
C ASP A 37 -4.02 -6.14 4.48
N GLU A 38 -3.57 -5.44 5.53
CA GLU A 38 -2.12 -5.28 5.80
C GLU A 38 -1.38 -6.62 5.88
N GLN A 39 -2.00 -7.62 6.50
CA GLN A 39 -1.43 -8.96 6.58
C GLN A 39 -1.34 -9.65 5.21
N ALA A 40 -2.32 -9.42 4.32
CA ALA A 40 -2.29 -9.96 2.97
C ALA A 40 -1.17 -9.31 2.14
N ILE A 41 -0.97 -8.00 2.29
CA ILE A 41 0.15 -7.28 1.68
C ILE A 41 1.49 -7.80 2.21
N LEU A 42 1.61 -7.99 3.53
CA LEU A 42 2.79 -8.55 4.16
C LEU A 42 3.14 -9.92 3.57
N ASN A 43 2.16 -10.82 3.50
CA ASN A 43 2.34 -12.17 2.98
C ASN A 43 2.57 -12.21 1.47
N THR A 44 2.07 -11.24 0.71
CA THR A 44 2.21 -11.23 -0.76
C THR A 44 3.52 -10.58 -1.22
N LEU A 45 3.96 -9.51 -0.55
CA LEU A 45 5.14 -8.75 -0.95
C LEU A 45 6.43 -9.21 -0.26
N PHE A 46 6.34 -9.86 0.90
CA PHE A 46 7.51 -10.19 1.74
C PHE A 46 7.63 -11.67 2.12
N SER A 47 6.91 -12.58 1.44
CA SER A 47 7.02 -14.04 1.65
C SER A 47 8.08 -14.71 0.78
#